data_AF-A0A1K1VUG7-F1
#
_entry.id   AF-A0A1K1VUG7-F1
#
_cell.length_a   1.000
_cell.length_b   1.000
_cell.length_c   1.000
_cell.angle_alpha   90.00
_cell.angle_beta   90.00
_cell.angle_gamma   90.00
#
_symmetry.space_group_name_H-M   'P 1'
#
loop_
_entity.id
_entity.type
_entity.pdbx_description
1 polymer ?
#
loop_
_entity_poly.entity_id
_entity_poly.type
_entity_poly.pdbx_seq_one_letter_code
_entity_poly.pdbx_strand_id
1 'polypeptide(L)'
;MSDINTGQQTLGIDNTATNIHDLPGTSSAVSWAAIFAGAAGAAALSLLLVILGTGLGFTTLSPWAMDNTSATRIGFVAIAWLSFTQLAAFGLGGYLAGRLRIKWTLAHTDEVYFRDTAHGFLTWAVASLVTVLLLTLVVGSIAGTTDGITETQITEEMRNASANGSLWMFVALLIGAFAASLMAVFGGRQRDA
;
A
#
# COMPACT_ATOMS: atom_id res chain seq x y z
N MET A 1 59.50 -12.23 52.75
CA MET A 1 58.04 -12.40 52.67
C MET A 1 57.51 -11.21 51.90
N SER A 2 57.21 -11.37 50.61
CA SER A 2 56.49 -10.36 49.82
C SER A 2 55.04 -10.80 49.76
N ASP A 3 54.14 -10.01 50.33
CA ASP A 3 52.72 -10.32 50.33
C ASP A 3 52.20 -10.35 48.88
N ILE A 4 51.66 -11.50 48.51
CA ILE A 4 50.94 -11.68 47.25
C ILE A 4 49.64 -10.88 47.41
N ASN A 5 49.57 -9.73 46.75
CA ASN A 5 48.32 -9.00 46.56
C ASN A 5 47.43 -9.83 45.62
N THR A 6 46.60 -10.70 46.20
CA THR A 6 45.46 -11.33 45.54
C THR A 6 44.45 -10.26 45.19
N GLY A 7 44.67 -9.60 44.05
CA GLY A 7 43.63 -8.81 43.40
C GLY A 7 42.46 -9.75 43.12
N GLN A 8 41.38 -9.60 43.90
CA GLN A 8 40.07 -10.07 43.49
C GLN A 8 39.82 -9.45 42.11
N GLN A 9 39.92 -10.27 41.06
CA GLN A 9 39.15 -10.04 39.85
C GLN A 9 37.69 -10.16 40.26
N THR A 10 37.14 -9.04 40.75
CA THR A 10 35.70 -8.83 40.73
C THR A 10 35.31 -8.98 39.27
N LEU A 11 34.81 -10.17 38.90
CA LEU A 11 34.04 -10.36 37.70
C LEU A 11 32.88 -9.37 37.84
N GLY A 12 33.06 -8.18 37.24
CA GLY A 12 31.96 -7.29 36.94
C GLY A 12 31.02 -8.11 36.08
N ILE A 13 30.04 -8.74 36.71
CA ILE A 13 28.79 -9.04 36.04
C ILE A 13 28.18 -7.67 35.85
N ASP A 14 28.63 -7.01 34.79
CA ASP A 14 28.08 -5.77 34.33
C ASP A 14 26.62 -6.09 34.03
N ASN A 15 25.76 -5.77 35.00
CA ASN A 15 24.32 -5.97 34.91
C ASN A 15 23.70 -4.94 33.95
N THR A 16 24.46 -4.49 32.96
CA THR A 16 23.92 -3.97 31.71
C THR A 16 23.16 -5.13 31.11
N ALA A 17 21.84 -5.16 31.34
CA ALA A 17 20.94 -5.94 30.52
C ALA A 17 21.27 -5.57 29.07
N THR A 18 22.10 -6.37 28.41
CA THR A 18 22.25 -6.33 26.97
C THR A 18 20.84 -6.51 26.47
N ASN A 19 20.23 -5.43 25.96
CA ASN A 19 18.94 -5.51 25.32
C ASN A 19 19.07 -6.68 24.35
N ILE A 20 18.32 -7.75 24.55
CA ILE A 20 18.32 -8.94 23.66
C ILE A 20 18.00 -8.56 22.20
N HIS A 21 17.53 -7.33 21.99
CA HIS A 21 17.35 -6.67 20.70
C HIS A 21 18.65 -6.23 20.00
N ASP A 22 19.77 -6.05 20.71
CA ASP A 22 21.06 -5.57 20.17
C ASP A 22 22.05 -6.70 19.85
N LEU A 23 21.62 -7.97 19.96
CA LEU A 23 22.43 -9.08 19.45
C LEU A 23 22.48 -9.00 17.91
N PRO A 24 23.68 -9.13 17.28
CA PRO A 24 23.83 -9.19 15.83
C PRO A 24 23.02 -10.38 15.27
N GLY A 25 21.77 -10.15 14.88
CA GLY A 25 20.85 -11.19 14.39
C GLY A 25 19.37 -11.01 14.74
N THR A 26 18.99 -10.14 15.68
CA THR A 26 17.60 -10.05 16.16
C THR A 26 16.72 -9.02 15.43
N SER A 27 17.25 -8.27 14.45
CA SER A 27 16.45 -7.26 13.74
C SER A 27 15.40 -7.90 12.83
N SER A 28 14.12 -7.52 13.01
CA SER A 28 13.01 -8.00 12.19
C SER A 28 13.29 -7.82 10.69
N ALA A 29 13.03 -8.88 9.91
CA ALA A 29 13.09 -8.83 8.45
C ALA A 29 12.00 -7.92 7.85
N VAL A 30 10.94 -7.64 8.61
CA VAL A 30 9.80 -6.81 8.20
C VAL A 30 9.77 -5.52 9.03
N SER A 31 9.79 -4.37 8.34
CA SER A 31 9.70 -3.04 8.96
C SER A 31 8.29 -2.46 8.82
N TRP A 32 7.45 -2.71 9.83
CA TRP A 32 6.04 -2.27 9.83
C TRP A 32 5.88 -0.75 9.70
N ALA A 33 6.76 0.04 10.31
CA ALA A 33 6.73 1.49 10.18
C ALA A 33 6.88 1.95 8.72
N ALA A 34 7.76 1.31 7.94
CA ALA A 34 7.96 1.62 6.53
C ALA A 34 6.74 1.24 5.69
N ILE A 35 6.13 0.08 5.99
CA ILE A 35 4.91 -0.40 5.33
C ILE A 35 3.76 0.58 5.56
N PHE A 36 3.54 1.00 6.82
CA PHE A 36 2.48 1.97 7.13
C PHE A 36 2.75 3.35 6.52
N ALA A 37 3.99 3.82 6.53
CA ALA A 37 4.35 5.07 5.88
C ALA A 37 4.11 5.02 4.35
N GLY A 38 4.48 3.90 3.71
CA GLY A 38 4.18 3.66 2.30
C GLY A 38 2.68 3.60 2.01
N ALA A 39 1.91 2.92 2.87
CA ALA A 39 0.46 2.80 2.71
C ALA A 39 -0.24 4.15 2.87
N ALA A 40 0.20 4.96 3.83
CA ALA A 40 -0.26 6.34 4.01
C ALA A 40 0.09 7.21 2.79
N GLY A 41 1.30 7.08 2.24
CA GLY A 41 1.71 7.77 1.03
C GLY A 41 0.88 7.38 -0.20
N ALA A 42 0.57 6.09 -0.36
CA ALA A 42 -0.32 5.60 -1.41
C ALA A 42 -1.74 6.17 -1.25
N ALA A 43 -2.29 6.13 -0.03
CA ALA A 43 -3.62 6.67 0.25
C ALA A 43 -3.70 8.18 -0.02
N ALA A 44 -2.69 8.95 0.42
CA ALA A 44 -2.64 10.39 0.20
C ALA A 44 -2.55 10.75 -1.30
N LEU A 45 -1.66 10.10 -2.05
CA LEU A 45 -1.55 10.34 -3.50
C LEU A 45 -2.82 9.91 -4.24
N SER A 46 -3.40 8.77 -3.87
CA SER A 46 -4.67 8.30 -4.42
C SER A 46 -5.77 9.35 -4.22
N LEU A 47 -5.93 9.86 -3.00
CA LEU A 47 -6.92 10.89 -2.69
C LEU A 47 -6.71 12.16 -3.52
N LEU A 48 -5.47 12.64 -3.64
CA LEU A 48 -5.14 13.81 -4.45
C LEU A 48 -5.50 13.61 -5.93
N LEU A 49 -5.15 12.46 -6.50
CA LEU A 49 -5.41 12.16 -7.91
C LEU A 49 -6.90 11.87 -8.20
N VAL A 50 -7.63 11.31 -7.24
CA VAL A 50 -9.09 11.15 -7.32
C VAL A 50 -9.75 12.52 -7.32
N ILE A 51 -9.40 13.41 -6.39
CA ILE A 51 -9.94 14.78 -6.32
C ILE A 51 -9.60 15.57 -7.60
N LEU A 52 -8.37 15.43 -8.11
CA LEU A 52 -7.97 16.04 -9.36
C LEU A 52 -8.80 15.50 -10.54
N GLY A 53 -8.97 14.19 -10.62
CA GLY A 53 -9.74 13.52 -11.66
C GLY A 53 -11.21 13.92 -11.68
N THR A 54 -11.84 14.03 -10.51
CA THR A 54 -13.23 14.48 -10.40
C THR A 54 -13.36 15.94 -10.82
N GLY A 55 -12.42 16.80 -10.40
CA GLY A 55 -12.36 18.20 -10.82
C GLY A 55 -12.24 18.36 -12.34
N LEU A 56 -11.32 17.63 -12.98
CA LEU A 56 -11.17 17.62 -14.43
C LEU A 56 -12.41 17.03 -15.12
N GLY A 57 -12.99 15.96 -14.59
CA GLY A 57 -14.18 15.30 -15.13
C GLY A 57 -15.38 16.25 -15.22
N PHE A 58 -15.67 17.01 -14.15
CA PHE A 58 -16.81 17.95 -14.14
C PHE A 58 -16.69 19.06 -15.18
N THR A 59 -15.48 19.47 -15.58
CA THR A 59 -15.31 20.49 -16.62
C THR A 59 -15.73 20.03 -18.01
N THR A 60 -15.80 18.71 -18.24
CA THR A 60 -16.12 18.12 -19.55
C THR A 60 -17.60 17.77 -19.73
N LEU A 61 -18.38 17.82 -18.64
CA LEU A 61 -19.80 17.48 -18.66
C LEU A 61 -20.63 18.73 -18.95
N SER A 62 -21.30 18.75 -20.10
CA SER A 62 -22.36 19.72 -20.39
C SER A 62 -23.69 19.20 -19.83
N PRO A 63 -24.44 19.97 -19.02
CA PRO A 63 -25.75 19.57 -18.49
C PRO A 63 -26.81 19.27 -19.57
N TRP A 64 -26.57 19.66 -20.82
CA TRP A 64 -27.53 19.63 -21.91
C TRP A 64 -27.20 18.58 -22.99
N ALA A 65 -26.11 17.81 -22.82
CA ALA A 65 -25.68 16.81 -23.79
C ALA A 65 -26.39 15.47 -23.56
N MET A 66 -27.45 15.21 -24.33
CA MET A 66 -28.29 14.01 -24.26
C MET A 66 -27.91 12.96 -25.32
N ASP A 67 -26.62 12.64 -25.48
CA ASP A 67 -26.19 11.53 -26.34
C ASP A 67 -25.53 10.39 -25.54
N ASN A 68 -25.77 9.15 -25.97
CA ASN A 68 -25.23 7.95 -25.34
C ASN A 68 -23.72 7.75 -25.60
N THR A 69 -23.20 8.39 -26.66
CA THR A 69 -21.83 8.24 -27.12
C THR A 69 -20.86 8.98 -26.19
N SER A 70 -21.32 10.07 -25.58
CA SER A 70 -20.62 10.82 -24.54
C SER A 70 -20.44 9.98 -23.27
N ALA A 71 -21.49 9.26 -22.82
CA ALA A 71 -21.43 8.42 -21.62
C ALA A 71 -20.38 7.29 -21.71
N THR A 72 -20.32 6.59 -22.85
CA THR A 72 -19.31 5.55 -23.08
C THR A 72 -17.89 6.12 -23.11
N ARG A 73 -17.70 7.30 -23.74
CA ARG A 73 -16.39 7.98 -23.79
C ARG A 73 -15.92 8.39 -22.40
N ILE A 74 -16.81 8.98 -21.59
CA ILE A 74 -16.53 9.35 -20.20
C ILE A 74 -16.12 8.12 -19.39
N GLY A 75 -16.80 6.98 -19.60
CA GLY A 75 -16.46 5.71 -18.96
C GLY A 75 -15.02 5.27 -19.23
N PHE A 76 -14.58 5.26 -20.49
CA PHE A 76 -13.19 4.89 -20.82
C PHE A 76 -12.15 5.85 -20.25
N VAL A 77 -12.42 7.15 -20.27
CA VAL A 77 -11.52 8.16 -19.67
C VAL A 77 -11.44 7.98 -18.16
N ALA A 78 -12.57 7.74 -17.48
CA ALA A 78 -12.61 7.50 -16.05
C ALA A 78 -11.83 6.22 -15.69
N ILE A 79 -12.03 5.13 -16.43
CA ILE A 79 -11.29 3.88 -16.24
C ILE A 79 -9.78 4.14 -16.41
N ALA A 80 -9.36 4.78 -17.50
CA ALA A 80 -7.94 5.08 -17.75
C ALA A 80 -7.33 5.95 -16.64
N TRP A 81 -8.05 6.98 -16.18
CA TRP A 81 -7.61 7.85 -15.11
C TRP A 81 -7.48 7.14 -13.76
N LEU A 82 -8.47 6.30 -13.40
CA LEU A 82 -8.43 5.52 -12.17
C LEU A 82 -7.36 4.41 -12.24
N SER A 83 -7.08 3.87 -13.43
CA SER A 83 -5.94 2.96 -13.66
C SER A 83 -4.63 3.66 -13.31
N PHE A 84 -4.43 4.85 -13.89
CA PHE A 84 -3.24 5.65 -13.68
C PHE A 84 -3.08 6.06 -12.23
N THR A 85 -4.18 6.48 -11.59
CA THR A 85 -4.20 6.87 -10.17
C THR A 85 -3.73 5.74 -9.28
N GLN A 86 -4.27 4.52 -9.46
CA GLN A 86 -3.85 3.36 -8.69
C GLN A 86 -2.38 3.01 -8.94
N LEU A 87 -1.94 3.03 -10.19
CA LEU A 87 -0.56 2.72 -10.54
C LEU A 87 0.43 3.70 -9.91
N ALA A 88 0.12 5.01 -9.97
CA ALA A 88 0.93 6.06 -9.37
C ALA A 88 0.94 5.97 -7.83
N ALA A 89 -0.23 5.76 -7.22
CA ALA A 89 -0.39 5.63 -5.77
C ALA A 89 0.39 4.44 -5.21
N PHE A 90 0.20 3.25 -5.77
CA PHE A 90 0.88 2.04 -5.31
C PHE A 90 2.37 2.03 -5.67
N GLY A 91 2.75 2.60 -6.81
CA GLY A 91 4.14 2.82 -7.16
C GLY A 91 4.86 3.72 -6.14
N LEU A 92 4.26 4.86 -5.77
CA LEU A 92 4.80 5.75 -4.74
C LEU A 92 4.87 5.06 -3.37
N GLY A 93 3.79 4.38 -2.95
CA GLY A 93 3.74 3.72 -1.66
C GLY A 93 4.80 2.62 -1.51
N GLY A 94 4.96 1.79 -2.55
CA GLY A 94 6.02 0.79 -2.60
C GLY A 94 7.41 1.42 -2.54
N TYR A 95 7.65 2.47 -3.34
CA TYR A 95 8.92 3.21 -3.32
C TYR A 95 9.26 3.76 -1.92
N LEU A 96 8.29 4.36 -1.24
CA LEU A 96 8.46 4.85 0.13
C LEU A 96 8.76 3.73 1.11
N ALA A 97 8.06 2.59 1.02
CA ALA A 97 8.31 1.44 1.88
C ALA A 97 9.74 0.89 1.72
N GLY A 98 10.24 0.81 0.47
CA GLY A 98 11.62 0.45 0.19
C GLY A 98 12.63 1.48 0.72
N ARG A 99 12.32 2.77 0.58
CA ARG A 99 13.18 3.87 1.05
C ARG A 99 13.23 4.03 2.57
N LEU A 100 12.20 3.59 3.29
CA LEU A 100 12.07 3.82 4.74
C LEU A 100 12.37 2.58 5.59
N ARG A 101 12.60 1.41 4.97
CA ARG A 101 12.99 0.20 5.71
C ARG A 101 14.36 0.32 6.38
N ILE A 102 14.73 -0.65 7.21
CA ILE A 102 16.02 -0.70 7.94
C ILE A 102 17.14 -1.29 7.06
N LYS A 103 18.41 -0.91 7.27
CA LYS A 103 19.57 -1.45 6.51
C LYS A 103 20.07 -2.74 7.11
N TRP A 104 19.96 -3.82 6.33
CA TRP A 104 20.49 -5.12 6.67
C TRP A 104 21.89 -5.25 6.07
N THR A 105 22.90 -4.92 6.85
CA THR A 105 24.30 -4.91 6.42
C THR A 105 24.90 -6.31 6.27
N LEU A 106 24.28 -7.34 6.87
CA LEU A 106 24.73 -8.73 6.87
C LEU A 106 23.90 -9.64 5.94
N ALA A 107 22.87 -9.11 5.29
CA ALA A 107 22.02 -9.90 4.40
C ALA A 107 22.64 -9.99 2.99
N HIS A 108 22.49 -11.15 2.36
CA HIS A 108 22.87 -11.33 0.96
C HIS A 108 21.95 -10.50 0.05
N THR A 109 22.46 -10.10 -1.12
CA THR A 109 21.77 -9.19 -2.03
C THR A 109 20.42 -9.75 -2.50
N ASP A 110 20.32 -11.05 -2.79
CA ASP A 110 19.10 -11.74 -3.18
C ASP A 110 18.02 -11.69 -2.09
N GLU A 111 18.41 -11.89 -0.83
CA GLU A 111 17.53 -11.77 0.33
C GLU A 111 17.03 -10.32 0.50
N VAL A 112 17.88 -9.32 0.23
CA VAL A 112 17.47 -7.90 0.23
C VAL A 112 16.42 -7.62 -0.84
N TYR A 113 16.59 -8.15 -2.06
CA TYR A 113 15.61 -8.02 -3.14
C TYR A 113 14.26 -8.66 -2.80
N PHE A 114 14.28 -9.85 -2.18
CA PHE A 114 13.07 -10.51 -1.72
C PHE A 114 12.35 -9.67 -0.66
N ARG A 115 13.07 -9.16 0.34
CA ARG A 115 12.51 -8.31 1.39
C ARG A 115 11.92 -7.03 0.84
N ASP A 116 12.59 -6.37 -0.09
CA ASP A 116 12.09 -5.14 -0.71
C ASP A 116 10.78 -5.39 -1.47
N THR A 117 10.73 -6.46 -2.25
CA THR A 117 9.53 -6.90 -2.98
C THR A 117 8.37 -7.18 -2.01
N ALA A 118 8.66 -7.82 -0.88
CA ALA A 118 7.69 -8.12 0.17
C ALA A 118 7.19 -6.86 0.89
N HIS A 119 8.04 -5.85 1.13
CA HIS A 119 7.61 -4.57 1.71
C HIS A 119 6.65 -3.83 0.78
N GLY A 120 6.93 -3.83 -0.53
CA GLY A 120 6.02 -3.27 -1.53
C GLY A 120 4.67 -3.99 -1.56
N PHE A 121 4.69 -5.33 -1.58
CA PHE A 121 3.47 -6.14 -1.57
C PHE A 121 2.64 -5.93 -0.29
N LEU A 122 3.27 -5.93 0.88
CA LEU A 122 2.60 -5.68 2.17
C LEU A 122 2.02 -4.26 2.23
N THR A 123 2.71 -3.28 1.65
CA THR A 123 2.21 -1.90 1.55
C THR A 123 0.92 -1.83 0.75
N TRP A 124 0.90 -2.49 -0.42
CA TRP A 124 -0.31 -2.62 -1.23
C TRP A 124 -1.45 -3.34 -0.49
N ALA A 125 -1.13 -4.44 0.22
CA ALA A 125 -2.12 -5.21 0.96
C ALA A 125 -2.74 -4.39 2.09
N VAL A 126 -1.92 -3.71 2.91
CA VAL A 126 -2.39 -2.85 4.00
C VAL A 126 -3.24 -1.70 3.46
N ALA A 127 -2.79 -1.01 2.42
CA ALA A 127 -3.56 0.08 1.81
C ALA A 127 -4.93 -0.40 1.26
N SER A 128 -4.96 -1.57 0.63
CA SER A 128 -6.19 -2.18 0.09
C SER A 128 -7.15 -2.59 1.21
N LEU A 129 -6.65 -3.21 2.28
CA LEU A 129 -7.46 -3.58 3.45
C LEU A 129 -8.05 -2.35 4.15
N VAL A 130 -7.27 -1.27 4.31
CA VAL A 130 -7.78 -0.01 4.84
C VAL A 130 -8.87 0.57 3.95
N THR A 131 -8.70 0.51 2.64
CA THR A 131 -9.70 0.99 1.68
C THR A 131 -10.99 0.18 1.78
N VAL A 132 -10.91 -1.15 1.85
CA VAL A 132 -12.08 -2.02 2.06
C VAL A 132 -12.77 -1.71 3.39
N LEU A 133 -12.01 -1.49 4.46
CA LEU A 133 -12.55 -1.11 5.75
C LEU A 133 -13.31 0.22 5.66
N LEU A 134 -12.70 1.26 5.08
CA LEU A 134 -13.33 2.57 4.91
C LEU A 134 -14.59 2.50 4.05
N LEU A 135 -14.56 1.75 2.94
CA LEU A 135 -15.72 1.54 2.08
C LEU A 135 -16.85 0.83 2.83
N THR A 136 -16.53 -0.19 3.62
CA THR A 136 -17.50 -0.90 4.45
C THR A 136 -18.16 0.04 5.46
N LEU A 137 -17.38 0.95 6.07
CA LEU A 137 -17.90 1.95 7.01
C LEU A 137 -18.81 2.98 6.32
N VAL A 138 -18.43 3.45 5.13
CA VAL A 138 -19.26 4.37 4.33
C VAL A 138 -20.58 3.71 3.93
N VAL A 139 -20.54 2.48 3.40
CA VAL A 139 -21.75 1.73 3.02
C VAL A 139 -22.64 1.47 4.24
N GLY A 140 -22.07 1.06 5.38
CA GLY A 140 -22.81 0.85 6.62
C GLY A 140 -23.52 2.11 7.11
N SER A 141 -22.91 3.29 6.97
CA SER A 141 -23.53 4.57 7.35
C SER A 141 -24.74 4.95 6.50
N ILE A 142 -24.80 4.48 5.25
CA ILE A 142 -25.89 4.74 4.31
C ILE A 142 -26.95 3.63 4.42
N ALA A 143 -26.56 2.39 4.67
CA ALA A 143 -27.48 1.25 4.78
C ALA A 143 -28.48 1.39 5.95
N GLY A 144 -28.12 2.13 7.01
CA GLY A 144 -29.05 2.51 8.08
C GLY A 144 -30.19 3.45 7.63
N THR A 145 -30.19 3.90 6.37
CA THR A 145 -31.22 4.78 5.77
C THR A 145 -32.02 4.11 4.64
N THR A 146 -31.80 2.83 4.34
CA THR A 146 -32.39 2.14 3.17
C THR A 146 -33.31 0.98 3.53
N ASP A 147 -34.56 1.30 3.90
CA ASP A 147 -35.68 0.33 3.98
C ASP A 147 -36.22 -0.08 2.58
N GLY A 148 -35.39 -0.11 1.52
CA GLY A 148 -35.93 -0.08 0.14
C GLY A 148 -35.13 -0.74 -0.97
N ILE A 149 -34.13 -1.57 -0.69
CA ILE A 149 -33.42 -2.32 -1.75
C ILE A 149 -34.04 -3.72 -1.90
N THR A 150 -35.05 -3.82 -2.77
CA THR A 150 -35.64 -5.09 -3.18
C THR A 150 -34.84 -5.73 -4.34
N GLU A 151 -34.80 -7.06 -4.34
CA GLU A 151 -33.99 -7.96 -5.19
C GLU A 151 -34.25 -7.84 -6.71
N THR A 152 -35.20 -7.00 -7.14
CA THR A 152 -35.83 -7.02 -8.47
C THR A 152 -35.21 -6.10 -9.54
N GLN A 153 -34.08 -5.44 -9.30
CA GLN A 153 -33.46 -4.54 -10.30
C GLN A 153 -32.30 -5.16 -11.11
N ILE A 154 -31.96 -6.44 -10.94
CA ILE A 154 -30.84 -7.04 -11.67
C ILE A 154 -31.22 -7.28 -13.15
N THR A 155 -30.91 -6.31 -14.02
CA THR A 155 -31.04 -6.43 -15.48
C THR A 155 -29.85 -7.20 -16.08
N GLU A 156 -29.98 -7.70 -17.31
CA GLU A 156 -28.87 -8.36 -18.04
C GLU A 156 -27.67 -7.42 -18.24
N GLU A 157 -27.94 -6.13 -18.37
CA GLU A 157 -26.92 -5.09 -18.45
C GLU A 157 -26.15 -4.95 -17.13
N MET A 158 -26.83 -5.02 -15.97
CA MET A 158 -26.17 -5.02 -14.66
C MET A 158 -25.34 -6.29 -14.44
N ARG A 159 -25.76 -7.44 -14.96
CA ARG A 159 -24.97 -8.68 -14.92
C ARG A 159 -23.68 -8.57 -15.75
N ASN A 160 -23.75 -8.06 -16.98
CA ASN A 160 -22.55 -7.86 -17.80
C ASN A 160 -21.64 -6.73 -17.29
N ALA A 161 -22.22 -5.65 -16.75
CA ALA A 161 -21.45 -4.56 -16.15
C ALA A 161 -20.72 -5.00 -14.87
N SER A 162 -21.37 -5.80 -14.02
CA SER A 162 -20.74 -6.36 -12.82
C SER A 162 -19.66 -7.39 -13.16
N ALA A 163 -19.88 -8.23 -14.19
CA ALA A 163 -18.87 -9.17 -14.67
C ALA A 163 -17.62 -8.44 -15.20
N ASN A 164 -17.79 -7.51 -16.15
CA ASN A 164 -16.68 -6.71 -16.69
C ASN A 164 -16.01 -5.86 -15.61
N GLY A 165 -16.79 -5.26 -14.72
CA GLY A 165 -16.28 -4.50 -13.58
C GLY A 165 -15.40 -5.35 -12.67
N SER A 166 -15.83 -6.57 -12.32
CA SER A 166 -15.05 -7.47 -11.46
C SER A 166 -13.73 -7.91 -12.10
N LEU A 167 -13.72 -8.22 -13.40
CA LEU A 167 -12.50 -8.57 -14.13
C LEU A 167 -11.53 -7.39 -14.15
N TRP A 168 -12.06 -6.19 -14.39
CA TRP A 168 -11.27 -4.98 -14.44
C TRP A 168 -10.65 -4.66 -13.07
N MET A 169 -11.44 -4.78 -12.00
CA MET A 169 -10.96 -4.64 -10.62
C MET A 169 -9.88 -5.67 -10.28
N PHE A 170 -10.06 -6.94 -10.69
CA PHE A 170 -9.06 -7.98 -10.49
C PHE A 170 -7.72 -7.63 -11.15
N VAL A 171 -7.75 -7.22 -12.42
CA VAL A 171 -6.54 -6.82 -13.17
C VAL A 171 -5.87 -5.60 -12.54
N ALA A 172 -6.65 -4.58 -12.15
CA ALA A 172 -6.13 -3.39 -11.50
C ALA A 172 -5.43 -3.71 -10.17
N LEU A 173 -5.99 -4.63 -9.37
CA LEU A 173 -5.40 -5.09 -8.11
C LEU A 173 -4.06 -5.82 -8.35
N LEU A 174 -3.99 -6.70 -9.34
CA LEU A 174 -2.75 -7.39 -9.68
C LEU A 174 -1.64 -6.43 -10.14
N ILE A 175 -1.99 -5.49 -11.02
CA ILE A 175 -1.04 -4.50 -11.54
C ILE A 175 -0.56 -3.60 -10.39
N GLY A 176 -1.45 -3.18 -9.49
CA GLY A 176 -1.10 -2.38 -8.32
C GLY A 176 -0.13 -3.09 -7.37
N ALA A 177 -0.40 -4.36 -7.06
CA ALA A 177 0.48 -5.18 -6.23
C ALA A 177 1.88 -5.31 -6.85
N PHE A 178 1.93 -5.63 -8.16
CA PHE A 178 3.18 -5.74 -8.89
C PHE A 178 3.96 -4.43 -8.95
N ALA A 179 3.29 -3.31 -9.22
CA ALA A 179 3.91 -1.99 -9.26
C ALA A 179 4.50 -1.58 -7.90
N ALA A 180 3.78 -1.82 -6.79
CA ALA A 180 4.29 -1.56 -5.45
C ALA A 180 5.53 -2.41 -5.14
N SER A 181 5.49 -3.70 -5.47
CA SER A 181 6.61 -4.63 -5.31
C SER A 181 7.86 -4.19 -6.08
N LEU A 182 7.73 -3.83 -7.37
CA LEU A 182 8.87 -3.34 -8.16
C LEU A 182 9.42 -2.02 -7.62
N MET A 183 8.55 -1.07 -7.29
CA MET A 183 8.98 0.25 -6.84
C MET A 183 9.65 0.22 -5.47
N ALA A 184 9.27 -0.73 -4.61
CA ALA A 184 9.96 -0.96 -3.34
C ALA A 184 11.42 -1.41 -3.54
N VAL A 185 11.70 -2.24 -4.54
CA VAL A 185 13.08 -2.62 -4.91
C VAL A 185 13.88 -1.38 -5.34
N PHE A 186 13.31 -0.52 -6.18
CA PHE A 186 13.99 0.72 -6.57
C PHE A 186 14.25 1.65 -5.39
N GLY A 187 13.27 1.78 -4.48
CA GLY A 187 13.43 2.57 -3.26
C GLY A 187 14.51 2.02 -2.33
N GLY A 188 14.50 0.70 -2.08
CA GLY A 188 15.49 0.03 -1.24
C GLY A 188 16.91 0.16 -1.78
N ARG A 189 17.10 -0.02 -3.10
CA ARG A 189 18.40 0.16 -3.76
C ARG A 189 18.98 1.55 -3.57
N GLN A 190 18.18 2.60 -3.71
CA GLN A 190 18.67 3.97 -3.55
C GLN A 190 18.99 4.33 -2.08
N ARG A 191 18.44 3.58 -1.12
CA ARG A 191 18.75 3.71 0.30
C ARG A 191 20.04 2.96 0.69
N ASP A 192 20.33 1.88 -0.04
CA ASP A 192 21.48 1.02 0.24
C ASP A 192 22.76 1.47 -0.50
N ALA A 193 22.62 2.20 -1.62
CA ALA A 193 23.69 2.91 -2.33
C ALA A 193 24.36 3.99 -1.47
#